data_AF-A0A813DXF9-F1
#
_entry.id   AF-A0A813DXF9-F1
#
_cell.length_a   1.000
_cell.length_b   1.000
_cell.length_c   1.000
_cell.angle_alpha   90.00
_cell.angle_beta   90.00
_cell.angle_gamma   90.00
#
_symmetry.space_group_name_H-M   'P 1'
#
loop_
_entity.id
_entity.type
_entity.pdbx_description
1 polymer ?
#
loop_
_entity_poly.entity_id
_entity_poly.type
_entity_poly.pdbx_seq_one_letter_code
_entity_poly.pdbx_strand_id
1 'polypeptide(L)'
;MPDSINAAKASEIGDAIRNLFLSGEVDKVEILYAKFYNLIKNEPTIRTLLPLSPTGFDDPNDETFRMTSEDGRLKVEKEKVPAAKARNIESDVIFDQPPEVILNSMLPLYLNSQLLSILFDAQASELSSRMTAMKAATDNAKELKKKLTMIYNKKRQEGITAEISEICAGAMALDEKGDKTSGPALGIFDNSDTVGADFMKELEDGSIPDTPEDPQGPDDRPVIDPYAN
;
A
#
# COMPACT_ATOMS: atom_id res chain seq x y z
N MET A 1 3.51 -19.90 -7.84
CA MET A 1 4.91 -20.33 -7.83
C MET A 1 5.16 -20.99 -6.48
N PRO A 2 5.95 -22.07 -6.36
CA PRO A 2 6.24 -22.64 -5.03
C PRO A 2 6.97 -21.60 -4.16
N ASP A 3 6.60 -21.50 -2.88
CA ASP A 3 7.10 -20.46 -1.97
C ASP A 3 8.63 -20.51 -1.72
N SER A 4 9.28 -21.63 -2.03
CA SER A 4 10.73 -21.77 -2.01
C SER A 4 11.27 -22.28 -3.35
N ILE A 5 12.08 -21.43 -3.98
CA ILE A 5 12.94 -21.78 -5.11
C ILE A 5 14.19 -22.43 -4.52
N ASN A 6 14.52 -23.63 -5.00
CA ASN A 6 15.72 -24.36 -4.62
C ASN A 6 16.52 -24.74 -5.87
N ALA A 7 17.81 -25.03 -5.68
CA ALA A 7 18.69 -25.43 -6.77
C ALA A 7 18.21 -26.73 -7.45
N ALA A 8 17.55 -27.64 -6.72
CA ALA A 8 17.02 -28.89 -7.27
C ALA A 8 15.96 -28.63 -8.36
N LYS A 9 14.96 -27.78 -8.10
CA LYS A 9 13.94 -27.41 -9.09
C LYS A 9 14.55 -26.68 -10.29
N ALA A 10 15.54 -25.83 -10.07
CA ALA A 10 16.25 -25.17 -11.17
C ALA A 10 16.99 -26.19 -12.04
N SER A 11 17.60 -27.21 -11.44
CA SER A 11 18.24 -28.32 -12.16
C SER A 11 17.24 -29.15 -12.95
N GLU A 12 16.09 -29.49 -12.37
CA GLU A 12 15.04 -30.23 -13.08
C GLU A 12 14.58 -29.52 -14.37
N ILE A 13 14.38 -28.20 -14.29
CA ILE A 13 14.00 -27.39 -15.46
C ILE A 13 15.19 -27.29 -16.44
N GLY A 14 16.40 -27.10 -15.93
CA GLY A 14 17.62 -27.02 -16.74
C GLY A 14 17.88 -28.30 -17.52
N ASP A 15 17.70 -29.46 -16.89
CA ASP A 15 17.84 -30.78 -17.51
C ASP A 15 16.77 -31.01 -18.59
N ALA A 16 15.52 -30.62 -18.34
CA ALA A 16 14.45 -30.70 -19.32
C ALA A 16 14.75 -29.85 -20.56
N ILE A 17 15.14 -28.59 -20.37
CA ILE A 17 15.51 -27.66 -21.45
C ILE A 17 16.72 -28.18 -22.22
N ARG A 18 17.74 -28.66 -21.51
CA ARG A 18 18.97 -29.20 -22.10
C ARG A 18 18.67 -30.41 -22.97
N ASN A 19 17.87 -31.35 -22.48
CA ASN A 19 17.54 -32.56 -23.23
C ASN A 19 16.75 -32.23 -24.52
N LEU A 20 15.86 -31.25 -24.47
CA LEU A 20 15.08 -30.78 -25.62
C LEU A 20 15.96 -30.08 -26.68
N PHE A 21 16.98 -29.36 -26.24
CA PHE A 21 17.96 -28.75 -27.14
C PHE A 21 18.90 -29.80 -27.76
N LEU A 22 19.37 -30.75 -26.95
CA LEU A 22 20.26 -31.83 -27.40
C LEU A 22 19.56 -32.84 -28.30
N SER A 23 18.24 -33.04 -28.17
CA SER A 23 17.46 -33.87 -29.09
C SER A 23 17.32 -33.25 -30.48
N GLY A 24 17.68 -31.96 -30.64
CA GLY A 24 17.50 -31.22 -31.89
C GLY A 24 16.04 -30.85 -32.17
N GLU A 25 15.15 -31.01 -31.19
CA GLU A 25 13.75 -30.60 -31.32
C GLU A 25 13.60 -29.07 -31.26
N VAL A 26 14.53 -28.40 -30.56
CA VAL A 26 14.55 -26.95 -30.39
C VAL A 26 15.95 -26.37 -30.63
N ASP A 27 16.06 -25.40 -31.53
CA ASP A 27 17.31 -24.74 -31.90
C ASP A 27 17.64 -23.48 -31.08
N LYS A 28 16.64 -22.90 -30.38
CA LYS A 28 16.79 -21.68 -29.59
C LYS A 28 15.83 -21.68 -28.41
N VAL A 29 16.35 -21.37 -27.21
CA VAL A 29 15.57 -21.28 -25.98
C VAL A 29 15.64 -19.87 -25.44
N GLU A 30 14.48 -19.23 -25.30
CA GLU A 30 14.33 -17.92 -24.70
C GLU A 30 13.41 -18.00 -23.49
N ILE A 31 13.78 -17.31 -22.41
CA ILE A 31 12.95 -17.15 -21.23
C ILE A 31 12.45 -15.72 -21.15
N LEU A 32 11.13 -15.59 -21.01
CA LEU A 32 10.48 -14.36 -20.58
C LEU A 32 10.33 -14.40 -19.06
N TYR A 33 10.89 -13.42 -18.36
CA TYR A 33 10.75 -13.29 -16.91
C TYR A 33 10.62 -11.83 -16.49
N ALA A 34 10.06 -11.60 -15.30
CA ALA A 34 10.03 -10.27 -14.71
C ALA A 34 11.39 -9.99 -14.06
N LYS A 35 12.21 -9.15 -14.71
CA LYS A 35 13.49 -8.74 -14.15
C LYS A 35 13.22 -7.74 -13.02
N PHE A 36 13.73 -8.07 -11.84
CA PHE A 36 13.60 -7.22 -10.67
C PHE A 36 14.62 -6.08 -10.74
N TYR A 37 14.16 -4.84 -10.83
CA TYR A 37 15.02 -3.66 -10.70
C TYR A 37 14.85 -2.99 -9.34
N ASN A 38 13.61 -2.78 -8.91
CA ASN A 38 13.29 -2.27 -7.59
C ASN A 38 11.81 -2.58 -7.24
N LEU A 39 11.37 -2.14 -6.06
CA LEU A 39 10.02 -2.40 -5.54
C LEU A 39 8.86 -1.82 -6.37
N ILE A 40 9.15 -0.89 -7.28
CA ILE A 40 8.17 -0.14 -8.08
C ILE A 40 8.30 -0.47 -9.56
N LYS A 41 9.50 -0.82 -10.02
CA LYS A 41 9.87 -1.05 -11.41
C LYS A 41 10.28 -2.52 -11.60
N ASN A 42 9.43 -3.23 -12.32
CA ASN A 42 9.56 -4.63 -12.65
C ASN A 42 9.25 -4.69 -14.16
N GLU A 43 10.24 -5.00 -15.00
CA GLU A 43 10.03 -5.04 -16.45
C GLU A 43 10.10 -6.48 -16.97
N PRO A 44 9.15 -6.91 -17.82
CA PRO A 44 9.22 -8.21 -18.47
C PRO A 44 10.35 -8.17 -19.52
N THR A 45 11.36 -9.01 -19.32
CA THR A 45 12.54 -9.08 -20.18
C THR A 45 12.64 -10.47 -20.79
N ILE A 46 12.99 -10.51 -22.07
CA ILE A 46 13.30 -11.76 -22.79
C ILE A 46 14.81 -11.95 -22.74
N ARG A 47 15.25 -13.11 -22.27
CA ARG A 47 16.66 -13.50 -22.26
C ARG A 47 16.83 -14.82 -22.99
N THR A 48 17.79 -14.88 -23.91
CA THR A 48 18.16 -16.13 -24.57
C THR A 48 19.03 -16.97 -23.61
N LEU A 49 18.60 -18.22 -23.36
CA LEU A 49 19.35 -19.19 -22.54
C LEU A 49 20.25 -20.08 -23.39
N LEU A 50 19.73 -20.57 -24.53
CA LEU A 50 20.46 -21.41 -25.48
C LEU A 50 20.20 -20.88 -26.90
N PRO A 51 21.19 -20.92 -27.82
CA PRO A 51 22.57 -21.38 -27.64
C PRO A 51 23.40 -20.43 -26.77
N LEU A 52 24.42 -20.98 -26.12
CA LEU A 52 25.36 -20.18 -25.33
C LEU A 52 26.30 -19.40 -26.28
N SER A 53 26.20 -18.07 -26.29
CA SER A 53 27.23 -17.18 -26.83
C SER A 53 28.61 -17.39 -26.14
N PRO A 54 29.71 -17.50 -26.90
CA PRO A 54 31.06 -17.61 -26.34
C PRO A 54 31.61 -16.30 -25.75
N THR A 55 30.95 -15.17 -26.02
CA THR A 55 31.21 -13.90 -25.34
C THR A 55 30.47 -13.92 -24.00
N GLY A 56 31.22 -13.85 -22.89
CA GLY A 56 30.68 -13.92 -21.53
C GLY A 56 29.41 -13.07 -21.35
N PHE A 57 28.44 -13.64 -20.64
CA PHE A 57 27.07 -13.14 -20.57
C PHE A 57 26.78 -12.30 -19.34
N ASP A 58 27.81 -11.73 -18.73
CA ASP A 58 27.60 -10.66 -17.78
C ASP A 58 26.91 -9.55 -18.58
N ASP A 59 25.61 -9.36 -18.36
CA ASP A 59 24.98 -8.10 -18.74
C ASP A 59 25.81 -7.05 -17.99
N PRO A 60 26.49 -6.11 -18.68
CA PRO A 60 27.26 -5.08 -17.99
C PRO A 60 26.39 -4.23 -17.05
N ASN A 61 25.08 -4.43 -17.06
CA ASN A 61 24.09 -3.87 -16.15
C ASN A 61 23.52 -4.88 -15.12
N ASP A 62 24.24 -5.96 -14.78
CA ASP A 62 23.86 -6.83 -13.67
C ASP A 62 24.02 -6.05 -12.34
N GLU A 63 22.92 -5.48 -11.86
CA GLU A 63 22.85 -4.69 -10.64
C GLU A 63 22.42 -5.61 -9.49
N THR A 64 23.30 -5.86 -8.52
CA THR A 64 22.91 -6.61 -7.30
C THR A 64 22.32 -5.61 -6.31
N PHE A 65 21.10 -5.87 -5.84
CA PHE A 65 20.41 -4.97 -4.92
C PHE A 65 20.48 -5.45 -3.49
N ARG A 66 20.78 -4.53 -2.57
CA ARG A 66 20.60 -4.72 -1.13
C ARG A 66 19.42 -3.87 -0.66
N MET A 67 18.44 -4.51 -0.04
CA MET A 67 17.38 -3.80 0.66
C MET A 67 17.93 -3.32 1.99
N THR A 68 18.04 -2.00 2.16
CA THR A 68 18.37 -1.36 3.43
C THR A 68 17.13 -0.67 3.98
N SER A 69 17.01 -0.64 5.31
CA SER A 69 15.96 0.11 5.99
C SER A 69 16.59 1.40 6.51
N GLU A 70 16.27 2.52 5.87
CA GLU A 70 16.65 3.86 6.33
C GLU A 70 15.36 4.59 6.77
N ASP A 71 15.32 5.13 7.98
CA ASP A 71 14.18 5.88 8.54
C ASP A 71 12.80 5.17 8.51
N GLY A 72 12.78 3.84 8.65
CA GLY A 72 11.55 3.06 8.64
C GLY A 72 10.87 2.96 7.27
N ARG A 73 11.55 3.37 6.19
CA ARG A 73 11.13 3.16 4.80
C ARG A 73 12.10 2.19 4.12
N LEU A 74 11.54 1.20 3.42
CA LEU A 74 12.32 0.29 2.57
C LEU A 74 12.94 1.09 1.43
N LYS A 75 14.27 1.21 1.42
CA LYS A 75 15.02 1.90 0.37
C LYS A 75 15.88 0.86 -0.36
N VAL A 76 15.93 0.97 -1.68
CA VAL A 76 16.74 0.09 -2.53
C VAL A 76 18.00 0.87 -2.88
N GLU A 77 19.13 0.45 -2.35
CA GLU A 77 20.43 0.96 -2.78
C GLU A 77 20.92 0.12 -3.96
N LYS A 78 21.30 0.81 -5.03
CA LYS A 78 21.88 0.19 -6.21
C LYS A 78 23.38 0.07 -6.01
N GLU A 79 23.84 -1.11 -5.63
CA GLU A 79 25.26 -1.43 -5.69
C GLU A 79 25.55 -2.00 -7.08
N LYS A 80 26.16 -1.19 -7.95
CA LYS A 80 26.75 -1.76 -9.17
C LYS A 80 27.93 -2.62 -8.73
N VAL A 81 27.69 -3.92 -8.63
CA VAL A 81 28.79 -4.86 -8.43
C VAL A 81 29.61 -4.81 -9.71
N PRO A 82 30.86 -4.33 -9.68
CA PRO A 82 31.70 -4.38 -10.87
C PRO A 82 31.81 -5.84 -11.26
N ALA A 83 31.50 -6.15 -12.54
CA ALA A 83 31.65 -7.50 -13.07
C ALA A 83 32.99 -8.05 -12.60
N ALA A 84 32.96 -9.20 -11.91
CA ALA A 84 34.15 -9.78 -11.34
C ALA A 84 35.16 -9.94 -12.47
N LYS A 85 36.21 -9.11 -12.49
CA LYS A 85 37.23 -9.17 -13.54
C LYS A 85 37.70 -10.61 -13.57
N ALA A 86 37.55 -11.27 -14.73
CA ALA A 86 38.02 -12.63 -14.92
C ALA A 86 39.48 -12.65 -14.45
N ARG A 87 39.75 -13.41 -13.38
CA ARG A 87 41.13 -13.63 -12.97
C ARG A 87 41.80 -14.31 -14.15
N ASN A 88 42.82 -13.66 -14.70
CA ASN A 88 43.64 -14.29 -15.72
C ASN A 88 44.15 -15.59 -15.11
N ILE A 89 43.80 -16.71 -15.73
CA ILE A 89 44.33 -18.01 -15.33
C ILE A 89 45.84 -17.89 -15.46
N GLU A 90 46.55 -18.14 -14.37
CA GLU A 90 48.02 -18.09 -14.37
C GLU A 90 48.54 -19.08 -15.42
N SER A 91 49.56 -18.66 -16.19
CA SER A 91 50.10 -19.46 -17.30
C SER A 91 50.62 -20.84 -16.89
N ASP A 92 50.88 -21.07 -15.60
CA ASP A 92 51.41 -22.32 -15.04
C ASP A 92 50.31 -23.24 -14.45
N VAL A 93 49.04 -22.98 -14.74
CA VAL A 93 47.96 -23.91 -14.35
C VAL A 93 48.00 -25.16 -15.21
N ILE A 94 48.35 -26.29 -14.58
CA ILE A 94 48.30 -27.62 -15.20
C ILE A 94 46.87 -28.15 -15.08
N PHE A 95 46.24 -28.46 -16.22
CA PHE A 95 44.94 -29.09 -16.26
C PHE A 95 45.06 -30.61 -16.24
N ASP A 96 44.29 -31.27 -15.38
CA ASP A 96 44.27 -32.73 -15.24
C ASP A 96 43.48 -33.42 -16.38
N GLN A 97 42.65 -32.67 -17.11
CA GLN A 97 41.78 -33.17 -18.18
C GLN A 97 41.87 -32.26 -19.42
N PRO A 98 41.56 -32.78 -20.62
CA PRO A 98 41.53 -31.95 -21.82
C PRO A 98 40.45 -30.84 -21.71
N PRO A 99 40.67 -29.65 -22.30
CA PRO A 99 39.77 -28.50 -22.17
C PRO A 99 38.32 -28.79 -22.54
N GLU A 100 38.08 -29.66 -23.51
CA GLU A 100 36.74 -30.04 -23.99
C GLU A 100 35.91 -30.74 -22.91
N VAL A 101 36.53 -31.65 -22.15
CA VAL A 101 35.86 -32.42 -21.09
C VAL A 101 35.51 -31.50 -19.92
N ILE A 102 36.45 -30.61 -19.57
CA ILE A 102 36.23 -29.60 -18.53
C ILE A 102 35.06 -28.70 -18.92
N LEU A 103 35.07 -28.14 -20.14
CA LEU A 103 34.01 -27.25 -20.60
C LEU A 103 32.65 -27.96 -20.63
N ASN A 104 32.58 -29.18 -21.18
CA ASN A 104 31.34 -29.96 -21.25
C ASN A 104 30.73 -30.26 -19.87
N SER A 105 31.55 -30.39 -18.83
CA SER A 105 31.06 -30.56 -17.45
C SER A 105 30.65 -29.25 -16.77
N MET A 106 31.23 -28.12 -17.15
CA MET A 106 30.88 -26.80 -16.60
C MET A 106 29.61 -26.19 -17.23
N LEU A 107 29.34 -26.44 -18.52
CA LEU A 107 28.20 -25.84 -19.22
C LEU A 107 26.83 -26.14 -18.55
N PRO A 108 26.52 -27.38 -18.10
CA PRO A 108 25.28 -27.66 -17.39
C PRO A 108 25.18 -26.93 -16.04
N LEU A 109 26.30 -26.86 -15.30
CA LEU A 109 26.35 -26.14 -14.02
C LEU A 109 26.07 -24.65 -14.22
N TYR A 110 26.62 -24.08 -15.29
CA TYR A 110 26.38 -22.69 -15.68
C TYR A 110 24.90 -22.45 -16.04
N LEU A 111 24.31 -23.30 -16.88
CA LEU A 111 22.89 -23.22 -17.25
C LEU A 111 21.99 -23.23 -16.00
N ASN A 112 22.25 -24.16 -15.07
CA ASN A 112 21.48 -24.29 -13.83
C ASN A 112 21.62 -23.05 -12.93
N SER A 113 22.84 -22.48 -12.84
CA SER A 113 23.05 -21.23 -12.11
C SER A 113 22.29 -20.06 -12.71
N GLN A 114 22.28 -19.92 -14.04
CA GLN A 114 21.55 -18.84 -14.72
C GLN A 114 20.04 -18.97 -14.52
N LEU A 115 19.51 -20.18 -14.64
CA LEU A 115 18.11 -20.47 -14.43
C LEU A 115 17.70 -20.16 -12.98
N LEU A 116 18.54 -20.52 -12.01
CA LEU A 116 18.32 -20.19 -10.60
C LEU A 116 18.28 -18.67 -10.36
N SER A 117 19.22 -17.90 -10.93
CA SER A 117 19.21 -16.43 -10.83
C SER A 117 17.93 -15.82 -11.42
N ILE A 118 17.51 -16.28 -12.59
CA ILE A 118 16.27 -15.81 -13.25
C ILE A 118 15.03 -16.11 -12.39
N LEU A 119 14.96 -17.29 -11.78
CA LEU A 119 13.85 -17.66 -10.90
C LEU A 119 13.81 -16.75 -9.66
N PHE A 120 14.96 -16.42 -9.08
CA PHE A 120 15.02 -15.50 -7.94
C PHE A 120 14.58 -14.07 -8.32
N ASP A 121 14.99 -13.56 -9.48
CA ASP A 121 14.52 -12.26 -9.99
C ASP A 121 13.00 -12.23 -10.18
N ALA A 122 12.45 -13.29 -10.76
CA ALA A 122 11.01 -13.41 -10.96
C ALA A 122 10.25 -13.45 -9.63
N GLN A 123 10.76 -14.18 -8.63
CA GLN A 123 10.17 -14.23 -7.29
C GLN A 123 10.26 -12.89 -6.56
N ALA A 124 11.40 -12.22 -6.64
CA ALA A 124 11.59 -10.89 -6.06
C ALA A 124 10.61 -9.88 -6.68
N SER A 125 10.45 -9.91 -8.00
CA SER A 125 9.48 -9.08 -8.74
C SER A 125 8.04 -9.38 -8.33
N GLU A 126 7.67 -10.65 -8.19
CA GLU A 126 6.34 -11.05 -7.73
C GLU A 126 6.05 -10.51 -6.32
N LEU A 127 6.98 -10.73 -5.40
CA LEU A 127 6.83 -10.32 -4.00
C LEU A 127 6.75 -8.80 -3.88
N SER A 128 7.59 -8.08 -4.62
CA SER A 128 7.55 -6.62 -4.73
C SER A 128 6.20 -6.12 -5.24
N SER A 129 5.70 -6.69 -6.34
CA SER A 129 4.42 -6.29 -6.93
C SER A 129 3.28 -6.54 -5.94
N ARG A 130 3.30 -7.69 -5.25
CA ARG A 130 2.34 -8.02 -4.19
C ARG A 130 2.40 -7.01 -3.04
N MET A 131 3.59 -6.65 -2.56
CA MET A 131 3.76 -5.67 -1.48
C MET A 131 3.20 -4.29 -1.88
N THR A 132 3.50 -3.83 -3.10
CA THR A 132 3.01 -2.53 -3.61
C THR A 132 1.49 -2.53 -3.78
N ALA A 133 0.92 -3.60 -4.32
CA ALA A 133 -0.53 -3.77 -4.45
C ALA A 133 -1.24 -3.82 -3.08
N MET A 134 -0.67 -4.54 -2.11
CA MET A 134 -1.22 -4.62 -0.75
C MET A 134 -1.11 -3.30 0.00
N LYS A 135 -0.01 -2.54 -0.20
CA LYS A 135 0.14 -1.20 0.36
C LYS A 135 -0.92 -0.25 -0.21
N ALA A 136 -1.10 -0.24 -1.52
CA ALA A 136 -2.15 0.55 -2.19
C ALA A 136 -3.56 0.16 -1.68
N ALA A 137 -3.85 -1.14 -1.55
CA ALA A 137 -5.11 -1.62 -0.99
C ALA A 137 -5.31 -1.16 0.47
N THR A 138 -4.25 -1.20 1.29
CA THR A 138 -4.30 -0.76 2.69
C THR A 138 -4.56 0.74 2.80
N ASP A 139 -3.92 1.55 1.95
CA ASP A 139 -4.11 2.99 1.94
C ASP A 139 -5.52 3.36 1.43
N ASN A 140 -6.02 2.69 0.39
CA ASN A 140 -7.42 2.82 -0.06
C ASN A 140 -8.42 2.43 1.03
N ALA A 141 -8.14 1.37 1.79
CA ALA A 141 -8.99 0.93 2.91
C ALA A 141 -9.01 1.97 4.06
N LYS A 142 -7.88 2.63 4.34
CA LYS A 142 -7.82 3.72 5.33
C LYS A 142 -8.67 4.91 4.90
N GLU A 143 -8.63 5.28 3.62
CA GLU A 143 -9.48 6.35 3.08
C GLU A 143 -10.96 6.00 3.18
N LEU A 144 -11.33 4.78 2.78
CA LEU A 144 -12.70 4.28 2.89
C LEU A 144 -13.17 4.28 4.36
N LYS A 145 -12.32 3.83 5.29
CA LYS A 145 -12.62 3.86 6.72
C LYS A 145 -12.95 5.27 7.19
N LYS A 146 -12.12 6.27 6.85
CA LYS A 146 -12.37 7.67 7.21
C LYS A 146 -13.72 8.16 6.68
N LYS A 147 -14.04 7.85 5.42
CA LYS A 147 -15.31 8.23 4.80
C LYS A 147 -16.52 7.57 5.49
N LEU A 148 -16.45 6.28 5.76
CA LEU A 148 -17.51 5.56 6.46
C LEU A 148 -17.69 6.04 7.90
N THR A 149 -16.61 6.39 8.61
CA THR A 149 -16.70 6.99 9.95
C THR A 149 -17.43 8.33 9.93
N MET A 150 -17.18 9.18 8.93
CA MET A 150 -17.91 10.45 8.77
C MET A 150 -19.40 10.21 8.52
N ILE A 151 -19.75 9.27 7.63
CA ILE A 151 -21.15 8.90 7.35
C ILE A 151 -21.82 8.31 8.60
N TYR A 152 -21.12 7.45 9.35
CA TYR A 152 -21.62 6.88 10.59
C TYR A 152 -21.95 7.95 11.62
N ASN A 153 -21.04 8.90 11.86
CA ASN A 153 -21.27 9.98 12.81
C ASN A 153 -22.44 10.88 12.39
N LYS A 154 -22.56 11.19 11.09
CA LYS A 154 -23.69 11.94 10.54
C LYS A 154 -25.02 11.20 10.78
N LYS A 155 -25.11 9.92 10.40
CA LYS A 155 -26.31 9.10 10.64
C LYS A 155 -26.63 8.94 12.12
N ARG A 156 -25.61 8.85 12.98
CA ARG A 156 -25.78 8.80 14.43
C ARG A 156 -26.42 10.08 14.96
N GLN A 157 -25.95 11.26 14.50
CA GLN A 157 -26.55 12.54 14.88
C GLN A 157 -27.98 12.66 14.37
N GLU A 158 -28.23 12.30 13.11
CA GLU A 158 -29.59 12.26 12.53
C GLU A 158 -30.53 11.36 13.36
N GLY A 159 -30.05 10.19 13.80
CA GLY A 159 -30.80 9.28 14.67
C GLY A 159 -31.11 9.86 16.04
N ILE A 160 -30.12 10.44 16.73
CA ILE A 160 -30.33 11.09 18.04
C ILE A 160 -31.32 12.25 17.92
N THR A 161 -31.22 13.08 16.89
CA THR A 161 -32.16 14.18 16.67
C THR A 161 -33.58 13.67 16.39
N ALA A 162 -33.73 12.60 15.62
CA ALA A 162 -35.02 11.97 15.38
C ALA A 162 -35.64 11.42 16.68
N GLU A 163 -34.86 10.69 17.48
CA GLU A 163 -35.30 10.17 18.79
C GLU A 163 -35.74 11.30 19.73
N ILE A 164 -34.95 12.37 19.84
CA ILE A 164 -35.32 13.54 20.67
C ILE A 164 -36.59 14.21 20.14
N SER A 165 -36.74 14.35 18.82
CA SER A 165 -37.92 14.96 18.20
C SER A 165 -39.19 14.14 18.47
N GLU A 166 -39.08 12.80 18.42
CA GLU A 166 -40.18 11.89 18.75
C GLU A 166 -40.56 11.96 20.24
N ILE A 167 -39.58 12.05 21.14
CA ILE A 167 -39.82 12.21 22.58
C ILE A 167 -40.53 13.55 22.87
N CYS A 168 -40.06 14.65 22.28
CA CYS A 168 -40.68 15.97 22.45
C CYS A 168 -42.11 16.00 21.90
N ALA A 169 -42.35 15.45 20.70
CA ALA A 169 -43.69 15.36 20.12
C ALA A 169 -44.64 14.49 20.99
N GLY A 170 -44.14 13.38 21.53
CA GLY A 170 -44.90 12.53 22.45
C GLY A 170 -45.23 13.22 23.79
N ALA A 171 -44.28 13.98 24.35
CA ALA A 171 -44.51 14.76 25.57
C ALA A 171 -45.55 15.87 25.36
N MET A 172 -45.47 16.61 24.25
CA MET A 172 -46.45 17.66 23.91
C MET A 172 -47.87 17.09 23.72
N ALA A 173 -47.99 15.92 23.09
CA ALA A 173 -49.29 15.25 22.91
C ALA A 173 -49.94 14.80 24.24
N LEU A 174 -49.15 14.59 25.29
CA LEU A 174 -49.65 14.30 26.64
C LEU A 174 -50.15 15.57 27.35
N ASP A 175 -49.43 16.68 27.23
CA ASP A 175 -49.83 17.99 27.80
C ASP A 175 -51.15 18.49 27.18
N GLU A 176 -51.34 18.36 25.86
CA GLU A 176 -52.60 18.72 25.19
C GLU A 176 -53.81 17.89 25.65
N LYS A 177 -53.58 16.69 26.19
CA LYS A 177 -54.64 15.85 26.80
C LYS A 177 -54.90 16.21 28.26
N GLY A 178 -53.93 16.82 28.94
CA GLY A 178 -54.00 17.23 30.34
C GLY A 178 -54.72 18.55 30.57
N ASP A 179 -54.77 19.44 29.57
CA ASP A 179 -55.38 20.77 29.71
C ASP A 179 -56.57 20.99 28.75
N LYS A 180 -57.70 20.32 29.05
CA LYS A 180 -59.02 20.70 28.50
C LYS A 180 -59.88 21.44 29.53
N THR A 181 -59.28 21.97 30.58
CA THR A 181 -60.00 22.79 31.56
C THR A 181 -59.17 24.00 32.00
N SER A 182 -59.26 25.04 31.18
CA SER A 182 -59.32 26.45 31.61
C SER A 182 -58.01 27.11 32.07
N GLY A 183 -57.17 27.50 31.10
CA GLY A 183 -56.37 28.74 31.16
C GLY A 183 -56.89 29.76 30.13
N PRO A 184 -56.85 31.09 30.38
CA PRO A 184 -57.37 32.07 29.43
C PRO A 184 -56.54 32.06 28.14
N ALA A 185 -57.20 32.30 27.01
CA ALA A 185 -56.56 32.39 25.69
C ALA A 185 -55.35 33.33 25.77
N LEU A 186 -54.15 32.81 25.42
CA LEU A 186 -52.96 33.62 25.26
C LEU A 186 -53.31 34.83 24.40
N GLY A 187 -53.24 36.01 25.01
CA GLY A 187 -53.44 37.27 24.32
C GLY A 187 -52.52 37.36 23.12
N ILE A 188 -53.01 38.02 22.07
CA ILE A 188 -52.22 38.32 20.88
C ILE A 188 -50.99 39.10 21.35
N PHE A 189 -49.82 38.45 21.36
CA PHE A 189 -48.55 39.15 21.52
C PHE A 189 -48.36 39.98 20.26
N ASP A 190 -48.64 41.27 20.37
CA ASP A 190 -48.34 42.24 19.34
C ASP A 190 -46.81 42.41 19.28
N ASN A 191 -46.22 41.88 18.22
CA ASN A 191 -44.78 41.92 17.99
C ASN A 191 -44.31 43.29 17.43
N SER A 192 -45.19 44.30 17.40
CA SER A 192 -44.85 45.64 16.88
C SER A 192 -43.84 46.38 17.75
N ASP A 193 -43.77 46.07 19.05
CA ASP A 193 -42.97 46.85 20.02
C ASP A 193 -41.70 46.13 20.50
N THR A 194 -41.41 44.90 20.04
CA THR A 194 -40.25 44.11 20.51
C THR A 194 -39.15 43.92 19.47
N VAL A 195 -39.31 44.42 18.24
CA VAL A 195 -38.19 44.60 17.31
C VAL A 195 -37.81 46.07 17.31
N GLY A 196 -37.00 46.45 18.30
CA GLY A 196 -36.31 47.73 18.27
C GLY A 196 -35.60 47.88 16.92
N ALA A 197 -35.78 49.04 16.29
CA ALA A 197 -35.17 49.39 15.00
C ALA A 197 -33.63 49.21 14.96
N ASP A 198 -33.01 48.98 16.12
CA ASP A 198 -31.59 48.66 16.29
C ASP A 198 -31.18 47.30 15.69
N PHE A 199 -32.05 46.28 15.70
CA PHE A 199 -31.69 44.93 15.21
C PHE A 199 -31.48 44.90 13.67
N MET A 200 -32.26 45.69 12.93
CA MET A 200 -32.11 45.77 11.47
C MET A 200 -30.87 46.58 11.05
N LYS A 201 -30.32 47.40 11.96
CA LYS A 201 -29.13 48.20 11.72
C LYS A 201 -27.84 47.39 11.96
N GLU A 202 -27.88 46.42 12.87
CA GLU A 202 -26.75 45.52 13.16
C GLU A 202 -26.53 44.45 12.07
N LEU A 203 -27.55 44.11 11.29
CA LEU A 203 -27.44 43.16 10.17
C LEU A 203 -26.68 43.72 8.95
N GLU A 204 -26.63 45.04 8.76
CA GLU A 204 -25.95 45.67 7.60
C GLU A 204 -24.42 45.80 7.77
N ASP A 205 -23.89 45.76 9.01
CA ASP A 205 -22.46 46.00 9.31
C ASP A 205 -21.61 44.71 9.35
N GLY A 206 -22.22 43.53 9.18
CA GLY A 206 -21.49 42.25 9.09
C GLY A 206 -20.66 41.89 10.32
N SER A 207 -20.94 42.51 11.47
CA SER A 207 -20.20 42.34 12.73
C SER A 207 -20.75 41.21 13.61
N ILE A 208 -21.76 40.47 13.15
CA ILE A 208 -22.30 39.31 13.88
C ILE A 208 -21.33 38.12 13.69
N PRO A 209 -20.70 37.61 14.77
CA PRO A 209 -19.83 36.45 14.68
C PRO A 209 -20.65 35.21 14.30
N ASP A 210 -20.11 34.39 13.39
CA ASP A 210 -20.75 33.16 12.84
C ASP A 210 -21.01 32.06 13.90
N THR A 211 -20.53 32.27 15.12
CA THR A 211 -20.79 31.45 16.30
C THR A 211 -21.18 32.35 17.47
N PRO A 212 -22.25 32.03 18.22
CA PRO A 212 -22.57 32.75 19.45
C PRO A 212 -21.38 32.73 20.41
N GLU A 213 -21.15 33.80 21.15
CA GLU A 213 -20.19 33.77 22.25
C GLU A 213 -20.61 32.70 23.26
N ASP A 214 -19.65 31.89 23.68
CA ASP A 214 -19.84 30.82 24.65
C ASP A 214 -20.39 31.46 25.94
N PRO A 215 -21.52 30.97 26.51
CA PRO A 215 -22.08 31.59 27.70
C PRO A 215 -21.05 31.53 28.82
N GLN A 216 -20.52 32.71 29.20
CA GLN A 216 -19.68 32.86 30.39
C GLN A 216 -20.56 32.62 31.63
N GLY A 217 -20.75 31.33 31.95
CA GLY A 217 -21.16 30.94 33.30
C GLY A 217 -20.04 31.24 34.29
N PRO A 218 -20.35 31.38 35.59
CA PRO A 218 -19.34 31.64 36.61
C PRO A 218 -18.20 30.61 36.52
N ASP A 219 -16.96 31.11 36.52
CA ASP A 219 -15.70 30.42 36.24
C ASP A 219 -15.29 29.37 37.31
N ASP A 220 -16.23 28.97 38.17
CA ASP A 220 -16.02 28.14 39.36
C ASP A 220 -16.74 26.78 39.26
N ARG A 221 -16.71 26.17 38.07
CA ARG A 221 -17.05 24.74 37.98
C ARG A 221 -15.82 23.92 38.35
N PRO A 222 -15.83 23.15 39.46
CA PRO A 222 -14.67 22.36 39.85
C PRO A 222 -14.34 21.37 38.73
N VAL A 223 -13.10 21.40 38.27
CA VAL A 223 -12.55 20.43 37.33
C VAL A 223 -12.49 19.09 38.06
N ILE A 224 -13.41 18.19 37.72
CA ILE A 224 -13.41 16.82 38.25
C ILE A 224 -12.35 16.05 37.45
N ASP A 225 -11.22 15.73 38.08
CA ASP A 225 -10.22 14.84 37.49
C ASP A 225 -10.81 13.41 37.41
N PRO A 226 -11.00 12.85 36.20
CA PRO A 226 -11.57 11.52 36.03
C PRO A 226 -10.64 10.38 36.50
N TYR A 227 -9.43 10.68 36.99
CA TYR A 227 -8.48 9.69 37.51
C TYR A 227 -8.09 9.89 38.98
N ALA A 228 -8.81 10.72 39.73
CA ALA A 228 -8.62 10.82 41.18
C ALA A 228 -9.26 9.61 41.90
N ASN A 229 -8.51 8.51 41.94
CA ASN A 229 -8.59 7.43 42.93
C ASN A 229 -7.18 6.88 43.17
#